data_AF-A0A6L3SZ72-F1
#
_entry.id   AF-A0A6L3SZ72-F1
#
_cell.length_a   1.000
_cell.length_b   1.000
_cell.length_c   1.000
_cell.angle_alpha   90.00
_cell.angle_beta   90.00
_cell.angle_gamma   90.00
#
_symmetry.space_group_name_H-M   'P 1'
#
loop_
_entity.id
_entity.type
_entity.pdbx_description
1 polymer ?
#
loop_
_entity_poly.entity_id
_entity_poly.type
_entity_poly.pdbx_seq_one_letter_code
_entity_poly.pdbx_strand_id
1 'polypeptide(L)' 'MAWDGSDSSNCNGVEIEKGQTVRRGREVEFYDHGAGSFRTIDVDSVRRSGSGVEIEGTDSDGNAVTLDMDGSGE' A
#
# COMPACT_ATOMS: atom_id res chain seq x y z
N MET A 1 13.08 4.51 1.94
CA MET A 1 12.36 5.14 3.04
C MET A 1 11.26 4.19 3.51
N ALA A 2 10.47 4.53 4.55
CA ALA A 2 9.11 3.97 4.65
C ALA A 2 8.31 4.50 3.45
N TRP A 3 7.29 3.78 3.01
CA TRP A 3 6.41 4.28 1.96
C TRP A 3 5.18 4.84 2.63
N ASP A 4 5.03 6.15 2.60
CA ASP A 4 3.85 6.87 3.05
C ASP A 4 2.87 7.04 1.88
N GLY A 5 1.57 6.99 2.19
CA GLY A 5 0.54 7.01 1.16
C GLY A 5 -0.86 7.16 1.73
N SER A 6 -1.85 6.87 0.89
CA SER A 6 -3.25 6.84 1.28
C SER A 6 -3.99 5.67 0.62
N ASP A 7 -4.94 5.10 1.33
CA ASP A 7 -5.91 4.20 0.72
C ASP A 7 -6.84 5.01 -0.20
N SER A 8 -6.99 4.59 -1.46
CA SER A 8 -7.76 5.34 -2.45
C SER A 8 -9.28 5.24 -2.27
N SER A 9 -9.77 4.22 -1.55
CA SER A 9 -11.19 3.97 -1.30
C SER A 9 -11.72 4.84 -0.17
N ASN A 10 -10.95 4.98 0.91
CA ASN A 10 -11.35 5.71 2.11
C ASN A 10 -10.51 6.95 2.43
N CYS A 11 -9.49 7.26 1.63
CA CYS A 11 -8.56 8.38 1.85
C CYS A 11 -7.86 8.34 3.21
N ASN A 12 -7.76 7.17 3.86
CA ASN A 12 -7.01 7.04 5.10
C ASN A 12 -5.51 7.07 4.79
N GLY A 13 -4.73 7.75 5.64
CA GLY A 13 -3.28 7.66 5.57
C GLY A 13 -2.83 6.23 5.84
N VAL A 14 -1.88 5.74 5.03
CA VAL A 14 -1.26 4.43 5.19
C VAL A 14 0.26 4.54 5.19
N GLU A 15 0.92 3.62 5.88
CA GLU A 15 2.39 3.56 5.93
C GLU A 15 2.87 2.11 5.76
N ILE A 16 3.76 1.86 4.79
CA ILE A 16 4.49 0.59 4.67
C ILE A 16 5.86 0.77 5.30
N GLU A 17 6.19 -0.08 6.27
CA GLU A 17 7.47 -0.01 6.96
C GLU A 17 8.67 -0.11 6.00
N LYS A 18 9.73 0.62 6.35
CA LYS A 18 10.98 0.61 5.59
C LYS A 18 11.54 -0.82 5.51
N GLY A 19 11.88 -1.25 4.30
CA GLY A 19 12.53 -2.54 4.04
C GLY A 19 11.58 -3.63 3.57
N GLN A 20 10.27 -3.39 3.58
CA GLN A 20 9.31 -4.24 2.87
C GLN A 20 9.58 -4.15 1.36
N THR A 21 9.60 -5.30 0.69
CA THR A 21 9.73 -5.36 -0.77
C THR A 21 8.35 -5.42 -1.38
N VAL A 22 7.86 -4.28 -1.84
CA VAL A 22 6.59 -4.15 -2.55
C VAL A 22 6.75 -4.70 -3.97
N ARG A 23 6.16 -5.85 -4.25
CA ARG A 23 6.21 -6.47 -5.58
C ARG A 23 5.03 -7.41 -5.78
N ARG A 24 4.54 -7.47 -7.02
CA ARG A 24 3.50 -8.40 -7.45
C ARG A 24 3.77 -9.84 -7.01
N GLY A 25 2.72 -10.52 -6.51
CA GLY A 25 2.73 -11.89 -6.03
C GLY A 25 3.40 -12.06 -4.67
N ARG A 26 3.43 -10.99 -3.87
CA ARG A 26 3.97 -11.01 -2.52
C ARG A 26 3.03 -10.22 -1.62
N GLU A 27 2.86 -10.72 -0.40
CA GLU A 27 2.15 -10.02 0.64
C GLU A 27 2.97 -8.82 1.14
N VAL A 28 2.30 -7.70 1.38
CA VAL A 28 2.87 -6.52 2.02
C VAL A 28 2.02 -6.12 3.21
N GLU A 29 2.67 -5.79 4.31
CA GLU A 29 2.05 -5.23 5.50
C GLU A 29 2.15 -3.70 5.48
N PHE A 30 1.04 -3.04 5.83
CA PHE A 30 0.95 -1.59 5.98
C PHE A 30 0.16 -1.22 7.23
N TYR A 31 0.46 -0.08 7.83
CA TYR A 31 -0.29 0.50 8.92
C TYR A 31 -1.42 1.37 8.36
N ASP A 32 -2.67 1.12 8.75
CA ASP A 32 -3.82 1.98 8.42
C ASP A 32 -4.07 2.94 9.58
N HIS A 33 -3.85 4.24 9.36
CA HIS A 33 -4.03 5.25 10.41
C HIS A 33 -5.49 5.49 10.80
N GLY A 34 -6.45 5.18 9.93
CA GLY A 34 -7.87 5.30 10.24
C GLY A 34 -8.40 4.12 11.07
N ALA A 35 -7.87 2.92 10.86
CA ALA A 35 -8.14 1.73 11.66
C ALA A 35 -7.30 1.67 12.95
N GLY A 36 -6.10 2.28 12.93
CA GLY A 36 -5.15 2.23 14.04
C GLY A 36 -4.42 0.89 14.18
N SER A 37 -4.33 0.11 13.10
CA SER A 37 -3.79 -1.25 13.11
C SER A 37 -3.07 -1.60 11.81
N PHE A 38 -2.15 -2.57 11.88
CA PHE A 38 -1.52 -3.15 10.70
C PHE A 38 -2.51 -4.04 9.93
N ARG A 39 -2.41 -4.00 8.60
CA ARG A 39 -3.16 -4.80 7.65
C ARG A 39 -2.21 -5.34 6.59
N THR A 40 -2.59 -6.45 5.96
CA THR A 40 -1.82 -7.10 4.90
C THR A 40 -2.67 -7.26 3.65
N ILE A 41 -2.02 -7.08 2.49
CA ILE A 41 -2.60 -7.33 1.18
C ILE A 41 -1.66 -8.18 0.34
N ASP A 42 -2.21 -9.10 -0.45
CA ASP A 42 -1.47 -9.75 -1.54
C ASP A 42 -1.41 -8.81 -2.74
N VAL A 43 -0.20 -8.49 -3.20
CA VAL A 43 -0.02 -7.49 -4.24
C VAL A 43 -0.31 -8.08 -5.63
N ASP A 44 -1.33 -7.55 -6.28
CA ASP A 44 -1.73 -7.89 -7.64
C ASP A 44 -0.98 -7.07 -8.69
N SER A 45 -0.85 -5.76 -8.48
CA SER A 45 -0.13 -4.83 -9.36
C SER A 45 0.64 -3.77 -8.59
N VAL A 46 1.78 -3.35 -9.14
CA VAL A 46 2.52 -2.17 -8.71
C VAL A 46 2.80 -1.33 -9.94
N ARG A 47 2.33 -0.09 -9.97
CA ARG A 47 2.46 0.80 -11.13
C ARG A 47 2.84 2.20 -10.67
N ARG A 48 3.67 2.89 -11.46
CA ARG A 48 3.92 4.32 -11.23
C ARG A 48 2.72 5.12 -11.75
N SER A 49 2.17 5.99 -10.91
CA SER A 49 1.05 6.87 -11.25
C SER A 49 1.44 8.31 -10.92
N GLY A 50 1.58 9.15 -11.94
CA GLY A 50 2.07 10.53 -11.76
C GLY A 50 3.44 10.58 -11.07
N SER A 51 3.47 11.23 -9.90
CA SER A 51 4.66 11.35 -9.04
C SER A 51 4.80 10.20 -8.02
N GLY A 52 3.77 9.35 -7.88
CA GLY A 52 3.69 8.31 -6.87
C GLY A 52 3.73 6.88 -7.43
N VAL A 53 3.43 5.94 -6.56
CA VAL A 53 3.29 4.52 -6.87
C VAL A 53 1.93 4.04 -6.39
N GLU A 54 1.14 3.51 -7.31
CA GLU A 54 -0.11 2.82 -7.02
C GLU A 54 0.16 1.33 -6.82
N ILE A 55 -0.35 0.79 -5.72
CA ILE A 55 -0.30 -0.64 -5.38
C ILE A 55 -1.73 -1.13 -5.32
N GLU A 56 -2.05 -2.10 -6.17
CA GLU A 56 -3.33 -2.80 -6.14
C GLU A 56 -3.09 -4.18 -5.53
N GLY A 57 -3.97 -4.60 -4.64
CA GLY A 57 -3.90 -5.92 -4.03
C GLY A 57 -5.22 -6.37 -3.46
N THR A 58 -5.21 -7.55 -2.86
CA THR A 58 -6.38 -8.17 -2.24
C THR A 58 -6.10 -8.42 -0.76
N ASP A 59 -7.01 -7.99 0.12
CA ASP A 59 -6.89 -8.24 1.56
C ASP A 59 -7.22 -9.70 1.92
N SER A 60 -6.99 -10.07 3.20
CA SER A 60 -7.28 -11.42 3.71
C SER A 60 -8.77 -11.80 3.65
N ASP A 61 -9.66 -10.83 3.58
CA ASP A 61 -11.12 -11.02 3.44
C ASP A 61 -11.54 -11.14 1.96
N GLY A 62 -10.60 -10.97 1.02
CA GLY A 62 -10.85 -11.05 -0.42
C GLY A 62 -11.31 -9.72 -1.05
N ASN A 63 -11.19 -8.59 -0.34
CA ASN A 63 -11.55 -7.29 -0.89
C ASN A 63 -10.39 -6.68 -1.66
N ALA A 64 -10.70 -6.03 -2.78
CA ALA A 64 -9.72 -5.24 -3.53
C ALA A 64 -9.35 -3.98 -2.74
N VAL A 65 -8.05 -3.74 -2.59
CA VAL A 65 -7.45 -2.59 -1.91
C VAL A 65 -6.51 -1.90 -2.89
N THR A 66 -6.55 -0.57 -2.91
CA THR A 66 -5.67 0.23 -3.75
C THR A 66 -5.00 1.30 -2.89
N LEU A 67 -3.68 1.26 -2.82
CA LEU A 67 -2.85 2.18 -2.07
C LEU A 67 -2.15 3.14 -3.04
N ASP A 68 -2.37 4.43 -2.87
CA ASP A 68 -1.62 5.48 -3.57
C ASP A 68 -0.48 5.94 -2.67
N MET A 69 0.75 5.60 -3.05
CA MET A 69 1.95 5.87 -2.27
C MET A 69 2.67 7.08 -2.84
N ASP A 70 3.02 8.03 -1.97
CA ASP A 70 3.90 9.12 -2.33
C ASP A 70 5.30 8.52 -2.51
N GLY A 71 5.70 8.38 -3.77
CA GLY A 71 6.90 7.66 -4.13
C GLY A 71 8.12 8.43 -3.64
N SER A 72 8.70 8.03 -2.51
CA SER A 72 10.08 8.42 -2.17
C SER A 72 11.06 7.61 -3.04
N GLY A 73 11.01 7.89 -4.34
CA GLY A 73 12.02 7.50 -5.31
C GLY A 73 13.15 8.53 -5.32
N GLU A 74 14.05 8.43 -4.35
CA GLU A 74 15.42 8.97 -4.42
C GLU A 74 16.43 7.86 -4.10
#